data_AF-A0A137PIB2-F1
#
_entry.id   AF-A0A137PIB2-F1
#
_cell.length_a   1.000
_cell.length_b   1.000
_cell.length_c   1.000
_cell.angle_alpha   90.00
_cell.angle_beta   90.00
_cell.angle_gamma   90.00
#
_symmetry.space_group_name_H-M   'P 1'
#
loop_
_entity.id
_entity.type
_entity.pdbx_description
1 polymer ?
#
loop_
_entity_poly.entity_id
_entity_poly.type
_entity_poly.pdbx_seq_one_letter_code
_entity_poly.pdbx_strand_id
1 'polypeptide(L)'
;YLDEKYPDNPLNPQNKELDELMEYCDKTINFMAFRLSVMDAFNYMDEASKKYFRESKEPIFHAKLEDLAGNREENIATYYETLKPVIERLEKSKFINGDKPLIHDYLIIAKIQMVRTGSPQTYDELVNNNPSEVFKNWVERMNSLFDGFLNNRKTILSE
;
A
#
# COMPACT_ATOMS: atom_id res chain seq x y z
N TYR A 1 3.15 -12.80 18.14
CA TYR A 1 4.53 -13.31 18.31
C TYR A 1 5.48 -12.21 18.78
N LEU A 2 5.76 -11.16 18.00
CA LEU A 2 6.74 -10.14 18.42
C LEU A 2 6.36 -9.45 19.74
N ASP A 3 5.14 -8.95 19.88
CA ASP A 3 4.67 -8.33 21.13
C ASP A 3 4.73 -9.28 22.35
N GLU A 4 4.56 -10.58 22.12
CA GLU A 4 4.66 -11.60 23.18
C GLU A 4 6.10 -11.82 23.63
N LYS A 5 7.06 -11.78 22.68
CA LYS A 5 8.49 -11.99 22.96
C LYS A 5 9.23 -10.72 23.38
N TYR A 6 8.71 -9.55 23.02
CA TYR A 6 9.32 -8.24 23.26
C TYR A 6 8.28 -7.27 23.86
N PRO A 7 7.85 -7.51 25.11
CA PRO A 7 6.74 -6.77 25.73
C PRO A 7 7.06 -5.31 26.04
N ASP A 8 8.34 -4.92 26.07
CA ASP A 8 8.77 -3.54 26.37
C ASP A 8 8.46 -2.55 25.23
N ASN A 9 8.17 -3.05 24.02
CA ASN A 9 7.82 -2.22 22.87
C ASN A 9 6.73 -2.89 22.01
N PRO A 10 5.48 -2.97 22.50
CA PRO A 10 4.40 -3.61 21.78
C PRO A 10 4.01 -2.82 20.54
N LEU A 11 3.72 -3.53 19.45
CA LEU A 11 3.29 -2.97 18.17
C LEU A 11 1.77 -2.98 17.97
N ASN A 12 1.07 -3.89 18.62
CA ASN A 12 -0.38 -4.03 18.50
C ASN A 12 -1.09 -3.30 19.67
N PRO A 13 -1.84 -2.22 19.39
CA PRO A 13 -2.58 -1.51 20.41
C PRO A 13 -3.90 -2.19 20.80
N GLN A 14 -4.25 -3.35 20.22
CA GLN A 14 -5.52 -4.05 20.39
C GLN A 14 -6.73 -3.14 20.11
N ASN A 15 -6.68 -2.44 18.97
CA ASN A 15 -7.69 -1.46 18.60
C ASN A 15 -8.61 -2.00 17.50
N LYS A 16 -9.78 -2.50 17.92
CA LYS A 16 -10.78 -3.10 17.02
C LYS A 16 -11.24 -2.17 15.90
N GLU A 17 -11.40 -0.87 16.17
CA GLU A 17 -11.80 0.11 15.14
C GLU A 17 -10.74 0.20 14.03
N LEU A 18 -9.46 0.16 14.42
CA LEU A 18 -8.36 0.18 13.47
C LEU A 18 -8.20 -1.15 12.74
N ASP A 19 -8.47 -2.27 13.40
CA ASP A 19 -8.50 -3.59 12.76
C ASP A 19 -9.58 -3.62 11.64
N GLU A 20 -10.78 -3.12 11.93
CA GLU A 20 -11.87 -3.00 10.95
C GLU A 20 -11.52 -2.04 9.80
N LEU A 21 -10.80 -0.95 10.10
CA LEU A 21 -10.27 -0.06 9.07
C LEU A 21 -9.27 -0.79 8.16
N MET A 22 -8.40 -1.64 8.70
CA MET A 22 -7.46 -2.42 7.86
C MET A 22 -8.19 -3.40 6.95
N GLU A 23 -9.25 -4.05 7.43
CA GLU A 23 -10.07 -4.92 6.59
C GLU A 23 -10.73 -4.13 5.45
N TYR A 24 -11.19 -2.91 5.72
CA TYR A 24 -11.68 -2.00 4.69
C TYR A 24 -10.56 -1.65 3.68
N CYS A 25 -9.37 -1.27 4.16
CA CYS A 25 -8.23 -0.94 3.31
C CYS A 25 -7.81 -2.11 2.41
N ASP A 26 -7.83 -3.34 2.94
CA ASP A 26 -7.52 -4.55 2.18
C ASP A 26 -8.51 -4.79 1.03
N LYS A 27 -9.80 -4.54 1.25
CA LYS A 27 -10.85 -4.74 0.24
C LYS A 27 -10.94 -3.60 -0.77
N THR A 28 -10.44 -2.42 -0.43
CA THR A 28 -10.58 -1.20 -1.25
C THR A 28 -9.23 -0.72 -1.79
N ILE A 29 -8.44 -0.02 -0.97
CA ILE A 29 -7.15 0.58 -1.31
C ILE A 29 -6.22 -0.45 -1.97
N ASN A 30 -6.05 -1.63 -1.35
CA ASN A 30 -5.12 -2.65 -1.84
C ASN A 30 -5.58 -3.27 -3.15
N PHE A 31 -6.88 -3.50 -3.31
CA PHE A 31 -7.43 -4.00 -4.56
C PHE A 31 -7.27 -2.98 -5.70
N MET A 32 -7.55 -1.70 -5.45
CA MET A 32 -7.39 -0.64 -6.46
C MET A 32 -5.91 -0.42 -6.83
N ALA A 33 -5.03 -0.37 -5.83
CA ALA A 33 -3.59 -0.30 -6.05
C ALA A 33 -3.10 -1.50 -6.89
N PHE A 34 -3.58 -2.70 -6.61
CA PHE A 34 -3.27 -3.89 -7.39
C PHE A 34 -3.70 -3.75 -8.85
N ARG A 35 -4.94 -3.35 -9.13
CA ARG A 35 -5.43 -3.16 -10.51
C ARG A 35 -4.56 -2.19 -11.32
N LEU A 36 -4.08 -1.13 -10.68
CA LEU A 36 -3.25 -0.11 -11.32
C LEU A 36 -1.80 -0.54 -11.55
N SER A 37 -1.29 -1.52 -10.80
CA SER A 37 0.12 -1.94 -10.79
C SER A 37 0.37 -3.35 -11.32
N VAL A 38 -0.67 -4.17 -11.50
CA VAL A 38 -0.54 -5.61 -11.79
C VAL A 38 0.23 -5.90 -13.07
N MET A 39 -0.03 -5.13 -14.14
CA MET A 39 0.63 -5.35 -15.42
C MET A 39 2.09 -4.90 -15.40
N ASP A 40 2.41 -3.83 -14.68
CA ASP A 40 3.80 -3.39 -14.51
C ASP A 40 4.59 -4.52 -13.83
N ALA A 41 4.12 -5.00 -12.68
CA ALA A 41 4.77 -6.08 -11.95
C ALA A 41 4.89 -7.36 -12.78
N PHE A 42 3.83 -7.73 -13.51
CA PHE A 42 3.81 -8.89 -14.39
C PHE A 42 4.88 -8.81 -15.48
N ASN A 43 5.07 -7.62 -16.09
CA ASN A 43 6.02 -7.44 -17.19
C ASN A 43 7.47 -7.66 -16.77
N TYR A 44 7.82 -7.39 -15.52
CA TYR A 44 9.17 -7.58 -14.99
C TYR A 44 9.47 -9.01 -14.48
N MET A 45 8.46 -9.87 -14.37
CA MET A 45 8.67 -11.24 -13.93
C MET A 45 9.37 -12.09 -15.01
N ASP A 46 10.15 -13.09 -14.57
CA ASP A 46 10.63 -14.15 -15.45
C ASP A 46 9.46 -15.02 -15.96
N GLU A 47 9.70 -15.81 -17.02
CA GLU A 47 8.64 -16.59 -17.68
C GLU A 47 7.97 -17.64 -16.75
N ALA A 48 8.72 -18.25 -15.82
CA ALA A 48 8.14 -19.21 -14.88
C ALA A 48 7.23 -18.50 -13.87
N SER A 49 7.69 -17.36 -13.34
CA SER A 49 6.94 -16.49 -12.44
C SER A 49 5.69 -15.93 -13.12
N LYS A 50 5.78 -15.47 -14.38
CA LYS A 50 4.61 -14.99 -15.16
C LYS A 50 3.55 -16.07 -15.30
N LYS A 51 3.94 -17.28 -15.69
CA LYS A 51 3.01 -18.41 -15.86
C LYS A 51 2.27 -18.70 -14.55
N TYR A 52 3.01 -18.88 -13.46
CA TYR A 52 2.41 -19.13 -12.14
C TYR A 52 1.52 -17.98 -11.68
N PHE A 53 1.98 -16.73 -11.86
CA PHE A 53 1.24 -15.55 -11.43
C PHE A 53 -0.12 -15.49 -12.14
N ARG A 54 -0.15 -15.65 -13.47
CA ARG A 54 -1.39 -15.68 -14.25
C ARG A 54 -2.33 -16.79 -13.78
N GLU A 55 -1.83 -18.03 -13.69
CA GLU A 55 -2.59 -19.19 -13.21
C GLU A 55 -3.15 -18.97 -11.79
N SER A 56 -2.44 -18.23 -10.93
CA SER A 56 -2.87 -17.95 -9.56
C SER A 56 -3.90 -16.82 -9.45
N LYS A 57 -3.87 -15.81 -10.34
CA LYS A 57 -4.64 -14.57 -10.18
C LYS A 57 -5.91 -14.54 -11.01
N GLU A 58 -5.87 -14.99 -12.26
CA GLU A 58 -7.04 -14.92 -13.14
C GLU A 58 -8.26 -15.70 -12.59
N PRO A 59 -8.11 -16.87 -11.93
CA PRO A 59 -9.24 -17.54 -11.29
C PRO A 59 -9.82 -16.78 -10.09
N ILE A 60 -8.99 -16.02 -9.36
CA ILE A 60 -9.43 -15.23 -8.19
C ILE A 60 -10.29 -14.05 -8.65
N PHE A 61 -9.92 -13.41 -9.77
CA PHE A 61 -10.62 -12.23 -10.27
C PHE A 61 -11.67 -12.54 -11.33
N HIS A 62 -11.75 -13.78 -11.80
CA HIS A 62 -12.60 -14.20 -12.92
C HIS A 62 -12.41 -13.32 -14.17
N ALA A 63 -11.17 -12.85 -14.40
CA ALA A 63 -10.79 -11.96 -15.49
C ALA A 63 -9.32 -12.16 -15.86
N LYS A 64 -8.94 -11.80 -17.09
CA LYS A 64 -7.52 -11.75 -17.48
C LYS A 64 -6.82 -10.59 -16.81
N LEU A 65 -5.51 -10.71 -16.59
CA LEU A 65 -4.72 -9.64 -15.97
C LEU A 65 -4.81 -8.32 -16.75
N GLU A 66 -4.82 -8.40 -18.08
CA GLU A 66 -4.92 -7.24 -18.98
C GLU A 66 -6.27 -6.52 -18.85
N ASP A 67 -7.34 -7.26 -18.56
CA ASP A 67 -8.70 -6.71 -18.39
C ASP A 67 -8.91 -6.05 -17.02
N LEU A 68 -8.02 -6.29 -16.05
CA LEU A 68 -8.11 -5.70 -14.71
C LEU A 68 -7.78 -4.21 -14.71
N ALA A 69 -6.97 -3.73 -15.64
CA ALA A 69 -6.50 -2.34 -15.65
C ALA A 69 -7.65 -1.33 -15.82
N GLY A 70 -8.68 -1.66 -16.59
CA GLY A 70 -9.85 -0.80 -16.83
C GLY A 70 -9.48 0.64 -17.26
N ASN A 71 -10.27 1.62 -16.83
CA ASN A 71 -9.94 3.04 -17.00
C ASN A 71 -8.99 3.49 -15.88
N ARG A 72 -7.75 3.84 -16.25
CA ARG A 72 -6.70 4.24 -15.29
C ARG A 72 -7.07 5.50 -14.50
N GLU A 73 -7.61 6.53 -15.15
CA GLU A 73 -7.94 7.81 -14.50
C GLU A 73 -9.07 7.63 -13.47
N GLU A 74 -10.14 6.92 -13.85
CA GLU A 74 -11.24 6.58 -12.95
C GLU A 74 -10.78 5.73 -11.76
N ASN A 75 -9.86 4.79 -11.99
CA ASN A 75 -9.30 3.95 -10.94
C ASN A 75 -8.42 4.74 -9.96
N ILE A 76 -7.63 5.72 -10.45
CA ILE A 76 -6.85 6.63 -9.59
C ILE A 76 -7.80 7.50 -8.75
N ALA A 77 -8.84 8.08 -9.36
CA ALA A 77 -9.83 8.85 -8.64
C ALA A 77 -10.53 8.00 -7.56
N THR A 78 -10.91 6.77 -7.90
CA THR A 78 -11.48 5.80 -6.94
C THR A 78 -10.51 5.47 -5.82
N TYR A 79 -9.22 5.27 -6.13
CA TYR A 79 -8.20 5.03 -5.12
C TYR A 79 -8.12 6.20 -4.11
N TYR A 80 -8.11 7.45 -4.58
CA TYR A 80 -8.13 8.62 -3.70
C TYR A 80 -9.36 8.67 -2.80
N GLU A 81 -10.53 8.34 -3.33
CA GLU A 81 -11.76 8.27 -2.55
C GLU A 81 -11.68 7.20 -1.44
N THR A 82 -11.08 6.04 -1.72
CA THR A 82 -10.91 4.98 -0.72
C THR A 82 -9.93 5.34 0.40
N LEU A 83 -9.08 6.36 0.22
CA LEU A 83 -8.15 6.82 1.27
C LEU A 83 -8.82 7.72 2.31
N LYS A 84 -10.05 8.23 2.07
CA LYS A 84 -10.70 9.21 2.96
C LYS A 84 -10.71 8.80 4.43
N PRO A 85 -11.08 7.57 4.83
CA PRO A 85 -11.08 7.18 6.24
C PRO A 85 -9.69 7.20 6.89
N VAL A 86 -8.63 6.89 6.11
CA VAL A 86 -7.25 6.97 6.58
C VAL A 86 -6.83 8.44 6.73
N ILE A 87 -7.19 9.28 5.76
CA ILE A 87 -6.90 10.72 5.78
C ILE A 87 -7.56 11.40 6.97
N GLU A 88 -8.85 11.17 7.22
CA GLU A 88 -9.61 11.74 8.35
C GLU A 88 -8.97 11.42 9.70
N ARG A 89 -8.27 10.28 9.80
CA ARG A 89 -7.54 9.89 11.00
C ARG A 89 -6.20 10.61 11.09
N LEU A 90 -5.47 10.70 9.98
CA LEU A 90 -4.21 11.43 9.88
C LEU A 90 -4.35 12.95 10.03
N GLU A 91 -5.54 13.50 9.82
CA GLU A 91 -5.85 14.90 10.15
C GLU A 91 -5.84 15.17 11.65
N LYS A 92 -6.09 14.14 12.47
CA LYS A 92 -6.20 14.24 13.93
C LYS A 92 -4.93 13.80 14.65
N SER A 93 -4.07 13.01 14.00
CA SER A 93 -2.87 12.45 14.60
C SER A 93 -1.73 12.26 13.60
N LYS A 94 -0.50 12.24 14.12
CA LYS A 94 0.72 12.13 13.30
C LYS A 94 0.79 10.82 12.50
N PHE A 95 0.30 9.74 13.10
CA PHE A 95 0.20 8.38 12.58
C PHE A 95 -1.25 7.88 12.76
N ILE A 96 -1.62 6.82 12.07
CA ILE A 96 -2.96 6.19 12.16
C ILE A 96 -3.24 5.71 13.58
N ASN A 97 -2.17 5.32 14.29
CA ASN A 97 -2.20 4.85 15.66
C ASN A 97 -1.95 5.95 16.72
N GLY A 98 -1.91 7.22 16.32
CA GLY A 98 -1.67 8.34 17.23
C GLY A 98 -0.29 8.97 17.05
N ASP A 99 0.49 9.02 18.13
CA ASP A 99 1.75 9.79 18.18
C ASP A 99 2.97 9.04 17.64
N LYS A 100 2.92 7.70 17.63
CA LYS A 100 3.98 6.82 17.12
C LYS A 100 3.42 5.79 16.13
N PRO A 101 4.23 5.35 15.14
CA PRO A 101 3.80 4.34 14.18
C PRO A 101 3.71 2.97 14.86
N LEU A 102 2.59 2.29 14.63
CA LEU A 102 2.30 0.95 15.14
C LEU A 102 1.79 0.06 13.99
N ILE A 103 1.28 -1.13 14.31
CA ILE A 103 0.96 -2.16 13.32
C ILE A 103 0.11 -1.66 12.14
N HIS A 104 -0.94 -0.85 12.39
CA HIS A 104 -1.80 -0.39 11.29
C HIS A 104 -1.11 0.59 10.33
N ASP A 105 -0.18 1.43 10.83
CA ASP A 105 0.65 2.27 9.96
C ASP A 105 1.57 1.41 9.09
N TYR A 106 2.19 0.39 9.68
CA TYR A 106 3.08 -0.53 8.97
C TYR A 106 2.34 -1.36 7.92
N LEU A 107 1.10 -1.77 8.19
CA LEU A 107 0.26 -2.50 7.24
C LEU A 107 -0.03 -1.67 5.99
N ILE A 108 -0.45 -0.42 6.14
CA ILE A 108 -0.77 0.43 4.97
C ILE A 108 0.50 0.84 4.22
N ILE A 109 1.55 1.29 4.92
CA ILE A 109 2.77 1.71 4.22
C ILE A 109 3.40 0.54 3.47
N ALA A 110 3.37 -0.68 4.00
CA ALA A 110 3.93 -1.85 3.33
C ALA A 110 3.29 -2.06 1.94
N LYS A 111 1.98 -1.84 1.82
CA LYS A 111 1.25 -1.98 0.55
C LYS A 111 1.62 -0.88 -0.44
N ILE A 112 1.71 0.36 0.05
CA ILE A 112 2.16 1.49 -0.77
C ILE A 112 3.59 1.24 -1.29
N GLN A 113 4.49 0.72 -0.45
CA GLN A 113 5.86 0.42 -0.86
C GLN A 113 5.96 -0.76 -1.84
N MET A 114 5.03 -1.71 -1.80
CA MET A 114 4.95 -2.75 -2.85
C MET A 114 4.67 -2.10 -4.22
N VAL A 115 3.76 -1.13 -4.30
CA VAL A 115 3.52 -0.35 -5.53
C VAL A 115 4.77 0.42 -5.92
N ARG A 116 5.41 1.14 -4.99
CA ARG A 116 6.68 1.86 -5.25
C ARG A 116 7.75 0.94 -5.85
N THR A 117 7.79 -0.31 -5.39
CA THR A 117 8.78 -1.28 -5.81
C THR A 117 8.54 -1.79 -7.21
N GLY A 118 7.34 -2.33 -7.46
CA GLY A 118 7.00 -3.00 -8.73
C GLY A 118 6.52 -2.06 -9.82
N SER A 119 6.06 -0.87 -9.44
CA SER A 119 5.38 0.09 -10.31
C SER A 119 5.69 1.54 -9.91
N PRO A 120 6.95 2.02 -10.03
CA PRO A 120 7.30 3.36 -9.57
C PRO A 120 6.45 4.48 -10.18
N GLN A 121 6.09 4.37 -11.45
CA GLN A 121 5.23 5.35 -12.12
C GLN A 121 3.81 5.37 -11.53
N THR A 122 3.24 4.20 -11.22
CA THR A 122 1.96 4.09 -10.50
C THR A 122 2.07 4.67 -9.09
N TYR A 123 3.21 4.51 -8.41
CA TYR A 123 3.43 5.15 -7.11
C TYR A 123 3.41 6.69 -7.21
N ASP A 124 4.04 7.27 -8.24
CA ASP A 124 4.00 8.72 -8.45
C ASP A 124 2.57 9.23 -8.60
N GLU A 125 1.75 8.53 -9.38
CA GLU A 125 0.34 8.85 -9.53
C GLU A 125 -0.43 8.70 -8.21
N LEU A 126 -0.27 7.60 -7.48
CA LEU A 126 -1.08 7.33 -6.29
C LEU A 126 -0.66 8.13 -5.05
N VAL A 127 0.61 8.51 -4.96
CA VAL A 127 1.22 9.12 -3.78
C VAL A 127 1.71 10.53 -4.06
N ASN A 128 2.65 10.71 -4.99
CA ASN A 128 3.29 12.02 -5.19
C ASN A 128 2.30 13.05 -5.77
N ASN A 129 1.42 12.61 -6.66
CA ASN A 129 0.35 13.41 -7.25
C ASN A 129 -0.94 13.40 -6.43
N ASN A 130 -0.95 12.74 -5.26
CA ASN A 130 -2.12 12.70 -4.41
C ASN A 130 -2.48 14.12 -3.92
N PRO A 131 -3.76 14.53 -3.99
CA PRO A 131 -4.18 15.87 -3.58
C PRO A 131 -4.09 16.10 -2.05
N SER A 132 -4.04 15.03 -1.25
CA SER A 132 -3.96 15.15 0.20
C SER A 132 -2.53 15.33 0.70
N GLU A 133 -2.17 16.56 1.10
CA GLU A 133 -0.89 16.83 1.76
C GLU A 133 -0.74 16.07 3.07
N VAL A 134 -1.84 15.85 3.81
CA VAL A 134 -1.82 15.08 5.06
C VAL A 134 -1.37 13.65 4.81
N PHE A 135 -1.90 13.01 3.77
CA PHE A 135 -1.48 11.68 3.35
C PHE A 135 -0.03 11.64 2.90
N LYS A 136 0.37 12.55 2.00
CA LYS A 136 1.77 12.63 1.51
C LYS A 136 2.77 12.82 2.65
N ASN A 137 2.46 13.71 3.59
CA ASN A 137 3.28 13.94 4.76
C ASN A 137 3.38 12.71 5.68
N TRP A 138 2.31 11.92 5.81
CA TRP A 138 2.37 10.66 6.54
C TRP A 138 3.23 9.62 5.81
N VAL A 139 3.10 9.49 4.49
CA VAL A 139 3.98 8.61 3.69
C VAL A 139 5.44 8.99 3.86
N GLU A 140 5.77 10.29 3.80
CA GLU A 140 7.15 10.76 3.99
C GLU A 140 7.68 10.48 5.40
N ARG A 141 6.83 10.65 6.43
CA ARG A 141 7.20 10.27 7.80
C ARG A 141 7.51 8.78 7.90
N MET A 142 6.67 7.92 7.33
CA MET A 142 6.90 6.47 7.35
C MET A 142 8.16 6.10 6.56
N ASN A 143 8.39 6.76 5.42
CA ASN A 143 9.57 6.57 4.58
C ASN A 143 10.89 6.87 5.30
N SER A 144 10.86 7.86 6.20
CA SER A 144 12.00 8.32 6.99
C SER A 144 12.29 7.48 8.25
N LEU A 145 11.40 6.56 8.63
CA LEU A 145 11.62 5.69 9.80
C LEU A 145 12.81 4.74 9.58
N PHE A 146 13.39 4.30 10.69
CA PHE A 146 14.47 3.30 10.72
C PHE A 146 15.66 3.68 9.83
N ASP A 147 16.20 4.89 10.06
CA ASP A 147 17.30 5.47 9.29
C ASP A 147 17.01 5.53 7.77
N GLY A 148 15.75 5.83 7.44
CA GLY A 148 15.29 5.93 6.05
C GLY A 148 15.24 4.59 5.33
N PHE A 149 14.99 3.48 6.03
CA PHE A 149 14.95 2.14 5.45
C PHE A 149 14.08 2.05 4.19
N LEU A 150 12.88 2.64 4.23
CA LEU A 150 11.97 2.66 3.10
C LEU A 150 12.41 3.64 2.00
N ASN A 151 12.99 4.79 2.38
CA ASN A 151 13.55 5.74 1.42
C ASN A 151 14.70 5.15 0.59
N ASN A 152 15.54 4.35 1.23
CA ASN A 152 16.72 3.73 0.61
C ASN A 152 16.41 2.38 -0.07
N ARG A 153 15.13 1.96 -0.09
CA ARG A 153 14.74 0.69 -0.65
C ARG A 153 14.86 0.71 -2.18
N LYS A 154 15.53 -0.30 -2.75
CA LYS A 154 15.58 -0.49 -4.20
C LYS A 154 14.20 -0.76 -4.80
N THR A 155 13.99 -0.24 -6.00
CA THR A 155 12.81 -0.49 -6.84
C THR A 155 13.22 -1.29 -8.08
N ILE A 156 12.24 -1.70 -8.88
CA ILE A 156 12.50 -2.45 -10.11
C ILE A 156 13.24 -1.65 -11.19
N LEU A 157 13.29 -0.32 -11.04
CA LEU A 157 14.05 0.59 -11.90
C LEU A 157 15.46 0.88 -11.36
N SER A 158 15.81 0.35 -10.18
CA SER A 158 17.15 0.54 -9.62
C SER A 158 18.12 -0.45 -10.25
N GLU A 159 19.25 0.05 -10.77
CA GLU A 159 20.40 -0.77 -11.18
C GLU A 159 21.07 -1.52 -9.99
#